data_AF-A0AAV1VPW2-F1
#
_entry.id   AF-A0AAV1VPW2-F1
#
_cell.length_a   1.000
_cell.length_b   1.000
_cell.length_c   1.000
_cell.angle_alpha   90.00
_cell.angle_beta   90.00
_cell.angle_gamma   90.00
#
_symmetry.space_group_name_H-M   'P 1'
#
loop_
_entity.id
_entity.type
_entity.pdbx_description
1 polymer ?
#
loop_
_entity_poly.entity_id
_entity_poly.type
_entity_poly.pdbx_seq_one_letter_code
_entity_poly.pdbx_strand_id
1 'polypeptide(L)'
;MTYIRSFTLLAGLALSSTDAQGLLPESETMEGGYSTTRAMTLKEVAFLTTTACHPSLYNADVTSRICFTEFSSIQSQVVSGTNDKFMVKGCSVNGNELLGFCRPGVCTTPSGYEVIINSQAWMNTVKLTSIREVTVVETLPYPMTV
;
A
#
# COMPACT_ATOMS: atom_id res chain seq x y z
N MET A 1 52.80 -49.21 18.63
CA MET A 1 53.27 -48.56 19.87
C MET A 1 52.63 -47.18 19.96
N THR A 2 51.66 -47.07 20.90
CA THR A 2 51.36 -45.97 21.86
C THR A 2 52.20 -44.68 21.71
N TYR A 3 51.68 -43.43 21.75
CA TYR A 3 51.11 -42.72 22.92
C TYR A 3 50.49 -41.36 22.47
N ILE A 4 49.20 -41.02 22.72
CA ILE A 4 48.60 -40.08 23.72
C ILE A 4 49.46 -38.84 24.12
N ARG A 5 49.03 -37.59 24.40
CA ARG A 5 47.75 -36.83 24.54
C ARG A 5 48.09 -35.34 24.22
N SER A 6 47.17 -34.47 23.80
CA SER A 6 46.41 -33.57 24.69
C SER A 6 45.77 -32.50 23.80
N PHE A 7 44.45 -32.37 23.79
CA PHE A 7 43.78 -31.14 23.33
C PHE A 7 43.02 -30.56 24.51
N THR A 8 43.36 -29.31 24.79
CA THR A 8 42.93 -28.48 25.91
C THR A 8 41.41 -28.29 25.94
N LEU A 9 40.82 -28.48 27.12
CA LEU A 9 39.48 -28.01 27.44
C LEU A 9 39.46 -26.47 27.37
N LEU A 10 38.71 -25.90 26.43
CA LEU A 10 38.14 -24.58 26.61
C LEU A 10 36.72 -24.75 27.16
N ALA A 11 36.55 -24.35 28.41
CA ALA A 11 35.24 -24.05 28.98
C ALA A 11 34.69 -22.81 28.26
N GLY A 12 33.90 -23.03 27.21
CA GLY A 12 33.13 -21.98 26.55
C GLY A 12 31.92 -21.62 27.41
N LEU A 13 31.92 -20.38 27.91
CA LEU A 13 30.79 -19.74 28.56
C LEU A 13 29.53 -19.88 27.68
N ALA A 14 28.49 -20.52 28.22
CA ALA A 14 27.17 -20.48 27.62
C ALA A 14 26.63 -19.04 27.73
N LEU A 15 26.86 -18.23 26.71
CA LEU A 15 26.03 -17.06 26.44
C LEU A 15 24.71 -17.61 25.91
N SER A 16 23.72 -17.66 26.80
CA SER A 16 22.32 -17.84 26.42
C SER A 16 21.96 -16.69 25.48
N SER A 17 22.04 -16.91 24.17
CA SER A 17 21.38 -16.03 23.21
C SER A 17 19.89 -16.20 23.44
N THR A 18 19.29 -15.27 24.17
CA THR A 18 17.85 -15.05 24.07
C THR A 18 17.60 -14.68 22.62
N ASP A 19 17.21 -15.66 21.82
CA ASP A 19 16.54 -15.43 20.56
C ASP A 19 15.20 -14.77 20.92
N ALA A 20 15.24 -13.46 21.13
CA ALA A 20 14.10 -12.60 20.91
C ALA A 20 13.88 -12.56 19.39
N GLN A 21 13.47 -13.70 18.83
CA GLN A 21 12.70 -13.72 17.61
C GLN A 21 11.39 -13.04 17.97
N GLY A 22 11.41 -11.71 17.85
CA GLY A 22 10.19 -10.95 17.78
C GLY A 22 9.33 -11.63 16.74
N LEU A 23 8.19 -12.13 17.21
CA LEU A 23 7.05 -12.53 16.41
C LEU A 23 6.74 -11.36 15.46
N LEU A 24 7.38 -11.35 14.29
CA LEU A 24 6.77 -10.73 13.14
C LEU A 24 5.55 -11.61 12.88
N PRO A 25 4.32 -11.08 12.89
CA PRO A 25 3.21 -11.82 12.35
C PRO A 25 3.55 -12.07 10.88
N GLU A 26 3.98 -13.29 10.58
CA GLU A 26 3.94 -13.80 9.23
C GLU A 26 2.46 -13.83 8.88
N SER A 27 2.01 -12.77 8.22
CA SER A 27 0.69 -12.74 7.64
C SER A 27 0.73 -13.74 6.50
N GLU A 28 0.48 -15.01 6.82
CA GLU A 28 0.00 -16.00 5.85
C GLU A 28 -1.29 -15.43 5.28
N THR A 29 -1.13 -14.59 4.26
CA THR A 29 -2.23 -13.87 3.63
C THR A 29 -2.83 -14.85 2.67
N MET A 30 -3.84 -15.58 3.15
CA MET A 30 -4.72 -16.34 2.27
C MET A 30 -5.17 -15.43 1.13
N GLU A 31 -5.00 -15.90 -0.11
CA GLU A 31 -5.61 -15.29 -1.28
C GLU A 31 -7.12 -15.15 -1.00
N GLY A 32 -7.63 -13.92 -0.94
CA GLY A 32 -8.88 -13.64 -0.24
C GLY A 32 -9.48 -12.29 -0.57
N GLY A 33 -10.61 -11.93 0.04
CA GLY A 33 -11.27 -10.64 -0.17
C GLY A 33 -10.45 -9.45 0.33
N TYR A 34 -10.93 -8.24 0.05
CA TYR A 34 -10.30 -7.02 0.59
C TYR A 34 -10.36 -7.00 2.12
N SER A 35 -9.29 -6.47 2.73
CA SER A 35 -9.22 -6.21 4.16
C SER A 35 -10.32 -5.25 4.62
N THR A 36 -10.49 -5.12 5.94
CA THR A 36 -11.29 -4.03 6.50
C THR A 36 -10.75 -2.67 6.06
N THR A 37 -11.66 -1.75 5.79
CA THR A 37 -11.33 -0.35 5.46
C THR A 37 -10.68 0.33 6.66
N ARG A 38 -9.59 1.03 6.40
CA ARG A 38 -8.93 1.88 7.41
C ARG A 38 -8.41 3.18 6.81
N ALA A 39 -8.07 4.14 7.66
CA ALA A 39 -7.39 5.36 7.24
C ALA A 39 -6.01 5.04 6.63
N MET A 40 -5.59 5.85 5.66
CA MET A 40 -4.26 5.78 5.09
C MET A 40 -3.21 6.34 6.05
N THR A 41 -2.03 5.72 6.06
CA THR A 41 -0.82 6.25 6.67
C THR A 41 -0.09 7.21 5.72
N LEU A 42 0.84 8.01 6.24
CA LEU A 42 1.66 8.90 5.40
C LEU A 42 2.49 8.13 4.35
N LYS A 43 2.95 6.92 4.68
CA LYS A 43 3.70 6.07 3.73
C LYS A 43 2.82 5.61 2.56
N GLU A 44 1.55 5.33 2.83
CA GLU A 44 0.59 4.91 1.81
C GLU A 44 0.15 6.08 0.91
N VAL A 45 -0.04 7.27 1.49
CA VAL A 45 -0.25 8.50 0.72
C VAL A 45 0.95 8.78 -0.18
N ALA A 46 2.17 8.65 0.33
CA ALA A 46 3.39 8.81 -0.45
C ALA A 46 3.51 7.75 -1.56
N PHE A 47 3.18 6.48 -1.26
CA PHE A 47 3.20 5.40 -2.24
C PHE A 47 2.19 5.63 -3.38
N LEU A 48 0.95 5.98 -3.05
CA LEU A 48 -0.09 6.32 -4.02
C LEU A 48 0.32 7.50 -4.91
N THR A 49 0.71 8.61 -4.29
CA THR A 49 1.04 9.84 -5.01
C THR A 49 2.27 9.66 -5.88
N THR A 50 3.32 9.01 -5.36
CA THR A 50 4.51 8.70 -6.15
C THR A 50 4.16 7.80 -7.33
N THR A 51 3.37 6.74 -7.12
CA THR A 51 2.99 5.83 -8.22
C THR A 51 2.18 6.56 -9.30
N ALA A 52 1.16 7.31 -8.90
CA ALA A 52 0.30 8.06 -9.81
C ALA A 52 1.03 9.20 -10.52
N CYS A 53 2.09 9.78 -9.95
CA CYS A 53 2.94 10.77 -10.63
C CYS A 53 3.80 10.20 -11.76
N HIS A 54 3.91 8.87 -11.90
CA HIS A 54 4.76 8.23 -12.92
C HIS A 54 3.90 7.52 -13.98
N PRO A 55 3.66 8.14 -15.15
CA PRO A 55 2.83 7.57 -16.20
C PRO A 55 3.27 6.18 -16.69
N SER A 56 4.56 5.85 -16.60
CA SER A 56 5.09 4.52 -16.96
C SER A 56 4.62 3.38 -16.05
N LEU A 57 4.08 3.71 -14.88
CA LEU A 57 3.52 2.75 -13.94
C LEU A 57 2.04 2.47 -14.19
N TYR A 58 1.38 3.23 -15.06
CA TYR A 58 0.01 2.94 -15.46
C TYR A 58 -0.01 1.70 -16.35
N ASN A 59 -0.97 0.81 -16.10
CA ASN A 59 -1.27 -0.21 -17.09
C ASN A 59 -1.83 0.44 -18.37
N ALA A 60 -1.62 -0.24 -19.50
CA ALA A 60 -1.97 0.27 -20.83
C ALA A 60 -3.48 0.56 -21.00
N ASP A 61 -4.34 -0.15 -20.26
CA ASP A 61 -5.79 0.02 -20.25
C ASP A 61 -6.27 1.16 -19.35
N VAL A 62 -5.40 1.70 -18.48
CA VAL A 62 -5.76 2.85 -17.63
C VAL A 62 -5.51 4.15 -18.39
N THR A 63 -6.57 4.69 -18.98
CA THR A 63 -6.55 5.96 -19.71
C THR A 63 -6.87 7.18 -18.83
N SER A 64 -7.61 6.97 -17.73
CA SER A 64 -7.93 8.03 -16.77
C SER A 64 -6.67 8.62 -16.14
N ARG A 65 -6.64 9.94 -15.98
CA ARG A 65 -5.58 10.69 -15.31
C ARG A 65 -6.23 11.56 -14.27
N ILE A 66 -5.71 11.52 -13.05
CA ILE A 66 -6.29 12.25 -11.92
C ILE A 66 -5.20 12.98 -11.15
N CYS A 67 -5.59 14.10 -10.55
CA CYS A 67 -4.86 14.72 -9.46
C CYS A 67 -5.65 14.56 -8.17
N PHE A 68 -4.97 14.51 -7.02
CA PHE A 68 -5.55 14.28 -5.70
C PHE A 68 -5.69 15.57 -4.90
N THR A 69 -6.78 15.69 -4.15
CA THR A 69 -7.03 16.75 -3.17
C THR A 69 -7.13 16.22 -1.75
N GLU A 70 -7.71 15.02 -1.56
CA GLU A 70 -7.90 14.40 -0.23
C GLU A 70 -7.66 12.88 -0.29
N PHE A 71 -7.19 12.33 0.83
CA PHE A 71 -6.90 10.90 1.00
C PHE A 71 -7.74 10.34 2.14
N SER A 72 -8.58 9.35 1.87
CA SER A 72 -9.59 8.89 2.83
C SER A 72 -9.23 7.55 3.45
N SER A 73 -9.23 6.49 2.65
CA SER A 73 -9.10 5.13 3.19
C SER A 73 -8.44 4.16 2.23
N ILE A 74 -7.93 3.06 2.78
CA ILE A 74 -7.30 1.98 2.05
C ILE A 74 -7.88 0.64 2.49
N GLN A 75 -7.98 -0.28 1.53
CA GLN A 75 -8.15 -1.71 1.74
C GLN A 75 -7.07 -2.44 0.94
N SER A 76 -6.56 -3.56 1.46
CA SER A 76 -5.56 -4.38 0.77
C SER A 76 -6.13 -5.76 0.50
N GLN A 77 -5.74 -6.35 -0.63
CA GLN A 77 -6.13 -7.70 -1.02
C GLN A 77 -4.91 -8.45 -1.55
N VAL A 78 -4.65 -9.64 -1.02
CA VAL A 78 -3.59 -10.51 -1.54
C VAL A 78 -4.14 -11.37 -2.67
N VAL A 79 -3.39 -11.36 -3.78
CA VAL A 79 -3.64 -12.03 -5.06
C VAL A 79 -2.29 -12.58 -5.56
N SER A 80 -2.04 -12.63 -6.88
CA SER A 80 -0.68 -12.65 -7.45
C SER A 80 0.05 -11.30 -7.25
N GLY A 81 0.21 -10.91 -5.99
CA GLY A 81 0.69 -9.60 -5.53
C GLY A 81 -0.21 -9.06 -4.44
N THR A 82 -0.16 -7.76 -4.22
CA THR A 82 -1.10 -7.04 -3.36
C THR A 82 -1.80 -5.98 -4.17
N ASN A 83 -3.14 -6.03 -4.21
CA ASN A 83 -3.96 -4.92 -4.67
C ASN A 83 -4.25 -3.99 -3.50
N ASP A 84 -3.71 -2.79 -3.54
CA ASP A 84 -4.08 -1.71 -2.63
C ASP A 84 -5.14 -0.84 -3.29
N LYS A 85 -6.32 -0.79 -2.68
CA LYS A 85 -7.48 -0.02 -3.10
C LYS A 85 -7.57 1.25 -2.25
N PHE A 86 -7.30 2.38 -2.88
CA PHE A 86 -7.32 3.70 -2.28
C PHE A 86 -8.63 4.42 -2.60
N MET A 87 -9.25 4.99 -1.58
CA MET A 87 -10.35 5.95 -1.70
C MET A 87 -9.80 7.36 -1.49
N VAL A 88 -9.98 8.21 -2.50
CA VAL A 88 -9.46 9.58 -2.54
C VAL A 88 -10.50 10.53 -3.10
N LYS A 89 -10.26 11.83 -2.95
CA LYS A 89 -10.91 12.85 -3.77
C LYS A 89 -9.91 13.50 -4.71
N GLY A 90 -10.41 13.95 -5.85
CA GLY A 90 -9.57 14.54 -6.88
C GLY A 90 -10.36 15.02 -8.08
N CYS A 91 -9.64 15.39 -9.13
CA CYS A 91 -10.24 15.73 -10.42
C CYS A 91 -9.55 14.95 -11.54
N SER A 92 -10.33 14.60 -12.55
CA SER A 92 -9.79 14.15 -13.83
C SER A 92 -8.99 15.27 -14.48
N VAL A 93 -7.85 14.95 -15.07
CA VAL A 93 -6.94 15.91 -15.72
C VAL A 93 -6.59 15.46 -17.13
N ASN A 94 -6.36 16.41 -18.03
CA ASN A 94 -5.99 16.13 -19.41
C ASN A 94 -4.48 16.25 -19.60
N GLY A 95 -3.70 15.39 -18.95
CA GLY A 95 -2.24 15.41 -19.10
C GLY A 95 -1.48 14.74 -17.96
N ASN A 96 -0.31 14.22 -18.29
CA ASN A 96 0.57 13.56 -17.31
C ASN A 96 1.28 14.58 -16.39
N GLU A 97 1.46 15.81 -16.85
CA GLU A 97 2.08 16.93 -16.13
C GLU A 97 1.25 17.47 -14.96
N LEU A 98 -0.02 17.07 -14.91
CA LEU A 98 -0.99 17.45 -13.87
C LEU A 98 -1.22 16.33 -12.84
N LEU A 99 -0.54 15.19 -12.96
CA LEU A 99 -0.67 14.07 -12.04
C LEU A 99 -0.09 14.38 -10.65
N GLY A 100 -0.54 13.62 -9.65
CA GLY A 100 -0.13 13.79 -8.25
C GLY A 100 -1.07 14.70 -7.49
N PHE A 101 -0.53 15.59 -6.66
CA PHE A 101 -1.35 16.57 -5.95
C PHE A 101 -1.90 17.62 -6.91
N CYS A 102 -3.19 17.94 -6.81
CA CYS A 102 -3.79 18.99 -7.62
C CYS A 102 -3.12 20.34 -7.33
N ARG A 103 -2.68 21.03 -8.39
CA ARG A 103 -2.23 22.41 -8.29
C ARG A 103 -3.42 23.33 -7.98
N PRO A 104 -3.20 24.49 -7.33
CA PRO A 104 -4.27 25.45 -7.07
C PRO A 104 -5.04 25.82 -8.35
N GLY A 105 -6.37 25.78 -8.29
CA GLY A 105 -7.25 26.12 -9.42
C GLY A 105 -7.43 25.03 -10.48
N VAL A 106 -6.70 23.91 -10.41
CA VAL A 106 -6.88 22.78 -11.35
C VAL A 106 -8.12 21.95 -11.00
N CYS A 107 -8.41 21.80 -9.71
CA CYS A 107 -9.51 20.98 -9.22
C CYS A 107 -10.48 21.81 -8.38
N THR A 108 -11.50 22.38 -9.05
CA THR A 108 -12.50 23.24 -8.41
C THR A 108 -13.66 22.44 -7.81
N THR A 109 -13.96 21.27 -8.39
CA THR A 109 -15.08 20.43 -7.97
C THR A 109 -14.59 18.99 -7.85
N PRO A 110 -13.99 18.60 -6.71
CA PRO A 110 -13.43 17.27 -6.55
C PRO A 110 -14.52 16.21 -6.45
N SER A 111 -14.31 15.09 -7.15
CA SER A 111 -15.11 13.87 -7.05
C SER A 111 -14.38 12.79 -6.25
N GLY A 112 -15.12 11.79 -5.78
CA GLY A 112 -14.52 10.59 -5.17
C GLY A 112 -13.94 9.66 -6.23
N TYR A 113 -12.81 9.03 -5.94
CA TYR A 113 -12.19 8.02 -6.80
C TYR A 113 -11.75 6.80 -6.01
N GLU A 114 -11.93 5.63 -6.63
CA GLU A 114 -11.26 4.39 -6.32
C GLU A 114 -10.03 4.25 -7.21
N VAL A 115 -8.85 4.15 -6.61
CA VAL A 115 -7.59 3.88 -7.31
C VAL A 115 -7.05 2.55 -6.84
N ILE A 116 -6.66 1.68 -7.78
CA ILE A 116 -6.05 0.38 -7.43
C ILE A 116 -4.63 0.35 -7.96
N ILE A 117 -3.70 0.02 -7.06
CA ILE A 117 -2.30 -0.26 -7.39
C ILE A 117 -2.03 -1.71 -7.03
N ASN A 118 -1.50 -2.48 -7.99
CA ASN A 118 -0.97 -3.81 -7.76
C ASN A 118 0.54 -3.73 -7.53
N SER A 119 1.04 -4.39 -6.48
CA SER A 119 2.47 -4.53 -6.20
C SER A 119 2.88 -6.00 -6.06
N GLN A 120 4.04 -6.36 -6.61
CA GLN A 120 4.62 -7.70 -6.53
C GLN A 120 6.09 -7.56 -6.13
N ALA A 121 6.36 -7.67 -4.83
CA ALA A 121 7.68 -7.44 -4.27
C ALA A 121 8.75 -8.37 -4.88
N TRP A 122 8.41 -9.65 -5.12
CA TRP A 122 9.32 -10.63 -5.70
C TRP A 122 9.68 -10.36 -7.17
N MET A 123 8.89 -9.56 -7.87
CA MET A 123 9.18 -9.13 -9.25
C MET A 123 9.65 -7.67 -9.35
N ASN A 124 9.70 -6.94 -8.23
CA ASN A 124 9.91 -5.49 -8.20
C ASN A 124 8.92 -4.74 -9.12
N THR A 125 7.68 -5.21 -9.19
CA THR A 125 6.65 -4.65 -10.07
C THR A 125 5.66 -3.83 -9.25
N VAL A 126 5.39 -2.60 -9.72
CA VAL A 126 4.28 -1.75 -9.24
C VAL A 126 3.52 -1.28 -10.47
N LYS A 127 2.19 -1.47 -10.45
CA LYS A 127 1.31 -1.04 -11.54
C LYS A 127 0.03 -0.41 -11.00
N LEU A 128 -0.29 0.77 -11.50
CA LEU A 128 -1.61 1.38 -11.32
C LEU A 128 -2.55 0.73 -12.33
N THR A 129 -3.52 -0.04 -11.81
CA THR A 129 -4.34 -0.97 -12.58
C THR A 129 -5.76 -0.48 -12.77
N SER A 130 -6.23 0.48 -11.97
CA SER A 130 -7.58 1.04 -12.10
C SER A 130 -7.67 2.44 -11.50
N ILE A 131 -8.41 3.31 -12.18
CA ILE A 131 -8.95 4.56 -11.64
C ILE A 131 -10.43 4.61 -12.04
N ARG A 132 -11.31 4.70 -11.06
CA ARG A 132 -12.76 4.86 -11.27
C ARG A 132 -13.30 5.95 -10.38
N GLU A 133 -14.10 6.83 -10.95
CA GLU A 133 -14.89 7.77 -10.16
C GLU A 133 -15.97 6.99 -9.37
N VAL A 134 -16.17 7.34 -8.11
CA VAL A 134 -17.17 6.75 -7.23
C VAL A 134 -18.01 7.84 -6.61
N THR A 135 -19.32 7.61 -6.54
CA THR A 135 -20.20 8.43 -5.72
C THR A 135 -19.89 8.13 -4.27
N VAL A 136 -19.21 9.03 -3.57
CA VAL A 136 -19.02 8.94 -2.12
C VAL A 136 -20.40 9.02 -1.51
N VAL A 137 -20.97 7.87 -1.11
CA VAL A 137 -22.13 7.87 -0.22
C VAL A 137 -21.59 8.34 1.11
N GLU A 138 -21.68 9.65 1.32
CA GLU A 138 -21.51 10.28 2.63
C GLU A 138 -22.28 9.41 3.62
N THR A 139 -21.56 8.82 4.59
CA THR A 139 -22.17 8.02 5.64
C THR A 139 -23.32 8.83 6.21
N LEU A 140 -24.56 8.35 6.01
CA LEU A 140 -25.75 8.96 6.59
C LEU A 140 -25.45 9.23 8.07
N PRO A 141 -25.63 10.46 8.58
CA PRO A 141 -25.62 10.65 10.02
C PRO A 141 -26.69 9.74 10.58
N TYR A 142 -26.27 8.80 11.42
CA TYR A 142 -27.17 7.97 12.22
C TYR A 142 -28.24 8.90 12.82
N PRO A 143 -29.54 8.59 12.72
CA PRO A 143 -30.54 9.48 13.29
C PRO A 143 -30.27 9.58 14.80
N MET A 144 -30.00 10.80 15.27
CA MET A 144 -30.19 11.11 16.69
C MET A 144 -31.67 10.92 16.95
N THR A 145 -31.99 9.80 17.61
CA THR A 145 -33.30 9.60 18.23
C THR A 145 -33.50 10.68 19.29
N VAL A 146 -34.60 11.41 19.15
CA VAL A 146 -35.11 12.45 20.07
C VAL A 146 -35.61 11.81 21.35
#